data_AF-A0A532AFD7-F1
#
_entry.id   AF-A0A532AFD7-F1
#
_cell.length_a   1.000
_cell.length_b   1.000
_cell.length_c   1.000
_cell.angle_alpha   90.00
_cell.angle_beta   90.00
_cell.angle_gamma   90.00
#
_symmetry.space_group_name_H-M   'P 1'
#
loop_
_entity.id
_entity.type
_entity.pdbx_description
1 polymer ?
#
loop_
_entity_poly.entity_id
_entity_poly.type
_entity_poly.pdbx_seq_one_letter_code
_entity_poly.pdbx_strand_id
1 'polypeptide(L)' 'RFMIYPEGNFIESTDDTPFFQIGETKYGKPIIIRAYEKTMSFAETVKLLLVSFDSTLKSNLSVGLPLDLLF' A
#
# COMPACT_ATOMS: atom_id res chain seq x y z
N ARG A 1 0.82 8.47 10.82
CA ARG A 1 0.60 6.99 10.90
C ARG A 1 1.95 6.33 11.16
N PHE A 2 2.00 5.18 11.83
CA PHE A 2 3.28 4.56 12.22
C PHE A 2 3.48 3.18 11.57
N MET A 3 4.72 2.87 11.21
CA MET A 3 5.16 1.50 10.92
C MET A 3 5.99 1.02 12.11
N ILE A 4 5.55 -0.07 12.73
CA ILE A 4 6.23 -0.70 13.87
C ILE A 4 7.06 -1.85 13.31
N TYR A 5 8.35 -1.88 13.65
CA TYR A 5 9.24 -2.97 13.28
C TYR A 5 9.22 -4.07 14.35
N PRO A 6 9.62 -5.31 14.02
CA PRO A 6 9.66 -6.42 14.97
C PRO A 6 10.47 -6.14 16.25
N GLU A 7 11.47 -5.27 16.16
CA GLU A 7 12.31 -4.84 17.27
C GLU A 7 11.60 -3.90 18.26
N GLY A 8 10.39 -3.45 17.92
CA GLY A 8 9.55 -2.60 18.76
C GLY A 8 9.75 -1.09 18.56
N ASN A 9 10.75 -0.67 17.77
CA ASN A 9 10.87 0.71 17.32
C ASN A 9 9.90 1.00 16.16
N PHE A 10 9.72 2.27 15.84
CA PHE A 10 8.77 2.71 14.81
C PHE A 10 9.26 3.92 14.03
N ILE A 11 8.69 4.11 12.85
CA ILE A 11 8.78 5.33 12.05
C ILE A 11 7.40 5.92 11.79
N GLU A 12 7.34 7.24 11.59
CA GLU A 12 6.12 7.95 11.26
C GLU A 12 6.06 8.33 9.79
N SER A 13 4.87 8.26 9.19
CA SER A 13 4.60 8.73 7.84
C SER A 13 4.75 10.24 7.76
N THR A 14 5.47 10.73 6.76
CA THR A 14 5.64 12.17 6.50
C THR A 14 4.95 12.55 5.19
N ASP A 15 4.97 13.84 4.85
CA ASP A 15 4.50 14.30 3.54
C ASP A 15 5.30 13.72 2.37
N ASP A 16 6.60 13.48 2.56
CA ASP A 16 7.47 12.88 1.55
C ASP A 16 7.26 11.36 1.43
N THR A 17 6.83 10.70 2.51
CA THR A 17 6.53 9.26 2.55
C THR A 17 5.16 9.03 3.20
N PRO A 18 4.06 9.23 2.46
CA PRO A 18 2.71 9.29 3.02
C PRO A 18 2.06 7.91 3.22
N PHE A 19 2.73 6.83 2.84
CA PHE A 19 2.19 5.47 2.95
C PHE A 19 3.24 4.46 3.40
N PHE A 20 2.75 3.33 3.90
CA PHE A 20 3.53 2.19 4.31
C PHE A 20 2.97 0.92 3.68
N GLN A 21 3.83 -0.08 3.47
CA GLN A 21 3.43 -1.41 3.02
C GLN A 21 4.13 -2.46 3.88
N ILE A 22 3.44 -3.57 4.14
CA ILE A 22 3.93 -4.72 4.91
C ILE A 22 3.66 -6.03 4.14
N GLY A 23 4.34 -7.11 4.48
CA GLY A 23 4.20 -8.41 3.79
C GLY A 23 4.82 -8.40 2.38
N GLU A 24 4.09 -8.91 1.39
CA GLU A 24 4.53 -9.01 -0.01
C GLU A 24 4.29 -7.70 -0.78
N THR A 25 5.25 -6.79 -0.71
CA THR A 25 5.08 -5.40 -1.20
C THR A 25 5.64 -5.16 -2.60
N LYS A 26 6.52 -6.04 -3.09
CA LYS A 26 7.37 -5.79 -4.27
C LYS A 26 6.57 -5.57 -5.57
N TYR A 27 5.46 -6.28 -5.74
CA TYR A 27 4.69 -6.28 -6.98
C TYR A 27 3.74 -5.09 -7.11
N GLY A 28 3.12 -4.66 -6.00
CA GLY A 28 2.19 -3.53 -5.98
C GLY A 28 2.86 -2.16 -5.82
N LYS A 29 4.06 -2.10 -5.22
CA LYS A 29 4.78 -0.84 -4.97
C LYS A 29 5.01 0.04 -6.22
N PRO A 30 5.38 -0.49 -7.40
CA PRO A 30 5.70 0.35 -8.55
C PRO A 30 4.52 1.15 -9.12
N ILE A 31 3.27 0.71 -8.97
CA ILE A 31 2.11 1.50 -9.42
C ILE A 31 1.80 2.62 -8.42
N ILE A 32 1.93 2.36 -7.12
CA ILE A 32 1.73 3.38 -6.09
C ILE A 32 2.74 4.52 -6.28
N ILE A 33 4.03 4.20 -6.41
CA ILE A 33 5.08 5.22 -6.58
C ILE A 33 4.88 6.08 -7.84
N ARG A 34 4.34 5.51 -8.91
CA ARG A 34 4.19 6.22 -10.19
C ARG A 34 2.91 7.04 -10.30
N ALA A 35 1.85 6.60 -9.63
CA ALA A 35 0.52 7.16 -9.84
C ALA A 35 -0.04 7.90 -8.63
N TYR A 36 0.54 7.73 -7.43
CA TYR A 36 0.07 8.43 -6.24
C TYR A 36 0.31 9.95 -6.36
N GLU A 37 -0.74 10.72 -6.10
CA GLU A 37 -0.68 12.18 -5.99
C GLU A 37 -1.34 12.63 -4.69
N LYS A 38 -0.74 13.60 -3.99
CA LYS A 38 -1.26 14.08 -2.68
C LYS A 38 -2.66 14.67 -2.77
N THR A 39 -3.06 15.15 -3.95
CA THR A 39 -4.35 15.76 -4.23
C THR A 39 -5.42 14.76 -4.69
N MET A 40 -5.10 13.46 -4.77
CA MET A 40 -6.06 12.43 -5.14
C MET A 40 -7.29 12.48 -4.24
N SER A 41 -8.46 12.33 -4.86
CA SER A 41 -9.67 12.05 -4.13
C SER A 41 -9.54 10.70 -3.42
N PHE A 42 -10.36 10.53 -2.39
CA PHE A 42 -10.44 9.26 -1.67
C PHE A 42 -10.76 8.08 -2.60
N ALA A 43 -11.70 8.26 -3.54
CA ALA A 43 -12.07 7.22 -4.50
C ALA A 43 -10.92 6.82 -5.45
N GLU A 44 -10.12 7.80 -5.89
CA GLU A 44 -8.91 7.53 -6.69
C GLU A 44 -7.86 6.78 -5.89
N THR A 45 -7.67 7.16 -4.62
CA THR A 45 -6.73 6.49 -3.71
C THR A 45 -7.13 5.02 -3.50
N VAL A 46 -8.42 4.74 -3.26
CA VAL A 46 -8.92 3.36 -3.11
C VAL A 46 -8.72 2.57 -4.41
N LYS A 47 -8.99 3.17 -5.57
CA LYS A 47 -8.75 2.53 -6.87
C LYS A 47 -7.28 2.19 -7.06
N LEU A 48 -6.37 3.11 -6.73
CA LEU A 48 -4.92 2.88 -6.80
C LEU A 48 -4.48 1.71 -5.91
N LEU A 49 -5.00 1.63 -4.68
CA LEU A 49 -4.74 0.52 -3.76
C LEU A 49 -5.20 -0.82 -4.35
N LEU A 50 -6.40 -0.87 -4.94
CA LEU A 50 -6.91 -2.09 -5.58
C LEU A 50 -6.05 -2.54 -6.77
N VAL A 51 -5.55 -1.62 -7.60
CA VAL A 51 -4.65 -1.96 -8.72
C VAL A 51 -3.30 -2.49 -8.20
N SER A 52 -2.80 -1.95 -7.09
CA SER A 52 -1.61 -2.48 -6.41
C SER A 52 -1.83 -3.92 -5.92
N PHE A 53 -2.99 -4.21 -5.31
CA PHE A 53 -3.34 -5.56 -4.89
C PHE A 53 -3.53 -6.52 -6.07
N ASP A 54 -4.22 -6.10 -7.14
CA ASP A 54 -4.39 -6.92 -8.36
C ASP A 54 -3.05 -7.36 -8.97
N SER A 55 -2.08 -6.44 -9.03
CA SER A 55 -0.72 -6.75 -9.49
C SER A 55 -0.02 -7.78 -8.61
N THR A 56 -0.26 -7.72 -7.30
CA THR A 56 0.35 -8.62 -6.31
C THR A 56 -0.32 -10.00 -6.33
N LEU A 57 -1.64 -10.07 -6.36
CA LEU A 57 -2.44 -11.30 -6.48
C LEU A 57 -2.03 -12.13 -7.69
N LYS A 58 -1.83 -11.48 -8.84
CA LYS A 58 -1.43 -12.16 -10.08
C LYS A 58 0.00 -12.69 -10.06
N SER A 59 0.86 -12.12 -9.23
CA SER A 59 2.30 -12.39 -9.24
C SER A 59 2.77 -13.28 -8.09
N ASN A 60 2.01 -13.37 -7.00
CA ASN A 60 2.39 -14.13 -5.82
C ASN A 60 1.17 -14.79 -5.14
N LEU A 61 1.18 -16.13 -5.06
CA LEU A 61 0.10 -16.95 -4.50
C LEU A 61 -0.09 -16.80 -2.98
N SER A 62 0.87 -16.19 -2.27
CA SER A 62 0.73 -15.91 -0.84
C SER A 62 -0.23 -14.76 -0.53
N VAL A 63 -0.57 -13.96 -1.55
CA VAL A 63 -1.59 -12.90 -1.45
C VAL A 63 -2.85 -13.41 -2.14
N GLY A 64 -4.00 -13.25 -1.49
CA GLY A 64 -5.28 -13.81 -1.94
C GLY A 64 -6.46 -12.93 -1.55
N LEU A 65 -7.63 -13.28 -2.10
CA LEU A 65 -8.92 -12.71 -1.71
C LEU A 65 -9.48 -13.45 -0.47
N PRO A 66 -10.39 -12.84 0.32
CA PRO A 66 -10.96 -11.50 0.16
C PRO A 66 -10.01 -10.36 0.56
N LEU A 67 -10.28 -9.14 0.08
CA LEU A 67 -9.57 -7.93 0.50
C LEU A 67 -10.46 -7.13 1.45
N ASP A 68 -9.93 -6.81 2.63
CA ASP A 68 -10.58 -5.94 3.61
C ASP A 68 -10.05 -4.50 3.49
N LEU A 69 -10.96 -3.54 3.40
CA LEU A 69 -10.66 -2.10 3.36
C LEU A 69 -11.38 -1.39 4.50
N LEU A 70 -10.64 -0.54 5.21
CA LEU A 70 -11.15 0.32 6.28
C LEU A 70 -10.75 1.77 5.99
N PHE A 71 -11.63 2.71 6.29
CA PHE A 71 -11.51 4.13 5.94
C PHE A 71 -11.63 5.02 7.17
#